data_AF-A0A4V6KVV3-F1
#
_entry.id   AF-A0A4V6KVV3-F1
#
_cell.length_a   1.000
_cell.length_b   1.000
_cell.length_c   1.000
_cell.angle_alpha   90.00
_cell.angle_beta   90.00
_cell.angle_gamma   90.00
#
_symmetry.space_group_name_H-M   'P 1'
#
loop_
_entity.id
_entity.type
_entity.pdbx_description
1 polymer ?
#
loop_
_entity_poly.entity_id
_entity_poly.type
_entity_poly.pdbx_seq_one_letter_code
_entity_poly.pdbx_strand_id
1 'polypeptide(L)'
;MASQNAPGIATLKAGGYDVPTSPLISWTALTALVLAPFGGFTVCIAAITAAICMGPDVHPDPKRRYMAAVAAGGFYLLAGCLAVPLACCSARCR
;
A
#
# COMPACT_ATOMS: atom_id res chain seq x y z
N MET A 1 -13.19 -0.85 8.57
CA MET A 1 -12.29 -0.65 7.41
C MET A 1 -12.86 0.25 6.31
N ALA A 2 -14.18 0.40 6.14
CA ALA A 2 -14.74 1.24 5.06
C ALA A 2 -14.26 2.70 5.09
N SER A 3 -14.21 3.32 6.27
CA SER A 3 -13.74 4.70 6.44
C SER A 3 -12.25 4.90 6.10
N GLN A 4 -11.40 3.90 6.34
CA GLN A 4 -9.96 3.98 6.03
C GLN A 4 -9.67 3.84 4.53
N ASN A 5 -10.55 3.17 3.78
CA ASN A 5 -10.39 2.96 2.33
C ASN A 5 -11.06 4.06 1.50
N ALA A 6 -12.01 4.80 2.07
CA ALA A 6 -12.68 5.94 1.43
C ALA A 6 -11.70 6.98 0.84
N PRO A 7 -10.67 7.48 1.57
CA PRO A 7 -9.72 8.44 1.00
C PRO A 7 -8.93 7.82 -0.16
N GLY A 8 -8.53 6.55 -0.05
CA GLY A 8 -7.78 5.87 -1.12
C GLY A 8 -8.58 5.74 -2.41
N ILE A 9 -9.86 5.36 -2.30
CA ILE A 9 -10.78 5.29 -3.44
C ILE A 9 -11.02 6.67 -4.04
N ALA A 10 -11.18 7.70 -3.21
CA ALA A 10 -11.34 9.07 -3.68
C ALA A 10 -10.11 9.57 -4.45
N THR A 11 -8.90 9.25 -3.98
CA THR A 11 -7.65 9.59 -4.68
C THR A 11 -7.54 8.88 -6.04
N LEU A 12 -7.86 7.59 -6.11
CA LEU A 12 -7.86 6.84 -7.37
C LEU A 12 -8.81 7.46 -8.41
N LYS A 13 -10.02 7.84 -7.99
CA LYS A 13 -10.98 8.55 -8.84
C LYS A 13 -10.50 9.94 -9.26
N ALA A 14 -9.91 10.70 -8.33
CA ALA A 14 -9.32 12.01 -8.64
C ALA A 14 -8.15 11.92 -9.63
N GLY A 15 -7.40 10.81 -9.61
CA GLY A 15 -6.36 10.49 -10.59
C GLY A 15 -6.87 10.01 -11.95
N GLY A 16 -8.19 9.93 -12.16
CA GLY A 16 -8.82 9.48 -13.40
C GLY A 16 -8.87 7.95 -13.58
N TYR A 17 -8.59 7.17 -12.53
CA TYR A 17 -8.70 5.72 -12.56
C TYR A 17 -10.07 5.26 -12.06
N ASP A 18 -10.89 4.75 -12.97
CA ASP A 18 -12.16 4.11 -12.59
C ASP A 18 -11.89 2.66 -12.16
N VAL A 19 -11.88 2.44 -10.86
CA VAL A 19 -11.55 1.15 -10.25
C VAL A 19 -12.75 0.60 -9.48
N PRO A 20 -13.12 -0.67 -9.71
CA PRO A 20 -14.23 -1.29 -8.98
C PRO A 20 -13.87 -1.44 -7.50
N THR A 21 -14.70 -0.87 -6.61
CA THR A 21 -14.44 -0.81 -5.17
C THR A 21 -14.52 -2.17 -4.47
N SER A 22 -15.42 -3.05 -4.93
CA SER A 22 -15.63 -4.40 -4.38
C SER A 22 -14.36 -5.27 -4.42
N PRO A 23 -13.66 -5.45 -5.56
CA PRO A 23 -12.41 -6.22 -5.60
C PRO A 23 -11.26 -5.54 -4.85
N LEU A 24 -11.19 -4.21 -4.82
CA LEU A 24 -10.18 -3.46 -4.05
C LEU A 24 -10.28 -3.75 -2.54
N ILE A 25 -11.49 -3.67 -1.99
CA ILE A 25 -11.75 -3.96 -0.59
C ILE A 25 -11.54 -5.46 -0.30
N SER A 26 -11.94 -6.35 -1.22
CA SER A 26 -11.73 -7.79 -1.07
C SER A 26 -10.24 -8.15 -1.02
N TRP A 27 -9.41 -7.53 -1.86
CA TRP A 27 -7.97 -7.79 -1.88
C TRP A 27 -7.27 -7.31 -0.61
N THR A 28 -7.61 -6.11 -0.12
CA THR A 28 -7.07 -5.60 1.15
C THR A 28 -7.49 -6.44 2.35
N ALA A 29 -8.75 -6.92 2.38
CA ALA A 29 -9.24 -7.82 3.42
C ALA A 29 -8.55 -9.19 3.38
N LEU A 30 -8.36 -9.76 2.19
CA LEU A 30 -7.62 -11.02 2.00
C LEU A 30 -6.16 -10.85 2.46
N THR A 31 -5.52 -9.75 2.08
CA THR A 31 -4.14 -9.45 2.46
C THR A 31 -4.01 -9.32 3.98
N ALA A 32 -4.94 -8.62 4.63
CA ALA A 32 -5.02 -8.56 6.09
C ALA A 32 -5.25 -9.93 6.73
N LEU A 33 -6.10 -10.79 6.14
CA LEU A 33 -6.35 -12.15 6.63
C LEU A 33 -5.08 -13.00 6.58
N VAL A 34 -4.32 -12.93 5.49
CA VAL A 34 -3.04 -13.65 5.33
C VAL A 34 -1.96 -13.11 6.26
N LEU A 35 -1.93 -11.80 6.49
CA LEU A 35 -0.97 -11.14 7.39
C LEU A 35 -1.36 -11.20 8.87
N ALA A 36 -2.61 -11.50 9.20
CA ALA A 36 -3.12 -11.59 10.57
C ALA A 36 -2.28 -12.49 11.50
N PRO A 37 -1.87 -13.73 11.13
CA PRO A 37 -1.01 -14.55 11.99
C PRO A 37 0.39 -13.96 12.22
N PHE A 38 0.82 -13.01 11.39
CA PHE A 38 2.09 -12.30 11.50
C PHE A 38 1.95 -10.95 12.23
N GLY A 39 0.76 -10.64 12.78
CA GLY A 39 0.47 -9.37 13.46
C GLY A 39 0.04 -8.22 12.53
N GLY A 40 -0.09 -8.48 11.22
CA GLY A 40 -0.48 -7.49 10.21
C GLY A 40 -1.99 -7.47 9.91
N PHE A 41 -2.82 -7.23 10.92
CA PHE A 41 -4.29 -7.26 10.79
C PHE A 41 -4.90 -5.97 10.19
N THR A 42 -4.10 -4.91 10.02
CA THR A 42 -4.57 -3.62 9.49
C THR A 42 -3.95 -3.34 8.12
N VAL A 43 -4.68 -3.67 7.05
CA VAL A 43 -4.29 -3.37 5.66
C VAL A 43 -5.36 -2.50 5.01
N CYS A 44 -4.95 -1.39 4.39
CA CYS A 44 -5.85 -0.44 3.74
C CYS A 44 -5.22 0.15 2.47
N ILE A 45 -6.03 0.83 1.65
CA ILE A 45 -5.55 1.51 0.44
C ILE A 45 -4.71 2.74 0.84
N ALA A 46 -3.46 2.77 0.37
CA ALA A 46 -2.53 3.87 0.61
C ALA A 46 -2.85 5.10 -0.28
N ALA A 47 -3.76 5.95 0.18
CA ALA A 47 -4.21 7.14 -0.55
C ALA A 47 -3.07 8.10 -0.93
N ILE A 48 -2.21 8.44 0.04
CA ILE A 48 -1.12 9.41 -0.14
C ILE A 48 -0.11 8.88 -1.17
N THR A 49 0.33 7.62 -1.00
CA THR A 49 1.26 6.97 -1.92
C THR A 49 0.67 6.87 -3.33
N ALA A 50 -0.61 6.52 -3.45
CA ALA A 50 -1.30 6.47 -4.73
C ALA A 50 -1.34 7.85 -5.42
N ALA A 51 -1.62 8.93 -4.67
CA ALA A 51 -1.60 10.30 -5.22
C ALA A 51 -0.23 10.66 -5.80
N ILE A 52 0.85 10.36 -5.05
CA ILE A 52 2.23 10.65 -5.46
C ILE A 52 2.57 9.84 -6.73
N CYS A 53 2.25 8.55 -6.76
CA CYS A 53 2.56 7.68 -7.90
C CYS A 53 1.72 7.99 -9.15
N MET A 54 0.62 8.73 -9.04
CA MET A 54 -0.21 9.14 -10.18
C MET A 54 0.21 10.46 -10.83
N GLY A 55 1.22 11.13 -10.27
CA GLY A 55 1.72 12.41 -10.77
C GLY A 55 2.13 12.36 -12.26
N PRO A 56 2.02 13.49 -12.98
CA PRO A 56 2.39 13.58 -14.39
C PRO A 56 3.88 13.28 -14.63
N ASP A 57 4.73 13.51 -13.64
CA ASP A 57 6.19 13.31 -13.71
C ASP A 57 6.64 11.85 -13.67
N VAL A 58 5.77 10.91 -13.27
CA VAL A 58 6.14 9.48 -13.12
C VAL A 58 6.33 8.78 -14.47
N HIS A 59 5.38 9.01 -15.38
CA HIS A 59 5.43 8.44 -16.73
C HIS A 59 4.42 9.17 -17.66
N PRO A 60 4.78 9.45 -18.93
CA PRO A 60 3.86 10.07 -19.88
C PRO A 60 2.62 9.22 -20.17
N ASP A 61 2.77 7.89 -20.24
CA ASP A 61 1.65 6.95 -20.29
C ASP A 61 1.07 6.66 -18.89
N PRO A 62 -0.18 7.06 -18.58
CA PRO A 62 -0.82 6.80 -17.28
C PRO A 62 -0.91 5.30 -16.97
N LYS A 63 -1.07 4.43 -17.97
CA LYS A 63 -1.19 2.98 -17.74
C LYS A 63 0.08 2.33 -17.20
N ARG A 64 1.23 3.00 -17.28
CA ARG A 64 2.51 2.53 -16.77
C ARG A 64 2.92 3.12 -15.42
N ARG A 65 2.15 4.10 -14.90
CA ARG A 65 2.47 4.77 -13.63
C ARG A 65 2.43 3.84 -12.42
N TYR A 66 1.75 2.70 -12.51
CA TYR A 66 1.73 1.67 -11.46
C TYR A 66 3.13 1.14 -11.10
N MET A 67 4.11 1.23 -12.02
CA MET A 67 5.48 0.79 -11.76
C MET A 67 6.10 1.52 -10.56
N ALA A 68 5.79 2.81 -10.37
CA ALA A 68 6.26 3.58 -9.22
C ALA A 68 5.65 3.06 -7.91
N ALA A 69 4.38 2.70 -7.91
CA ALA A 69 3.70 2.11 -6.75
C ALA A 69 4.27 0.71 -6.42
N VAL A 70 4.58 -0.10 -7.44
CA VAL A 70 5.24 -1.41 -7.27
C VAL A 70 6.63 -1.26 -6.68
N ALA A 71 7.44 -0.32 -7.19
CA ALA A 71 8.76 -0.04 -6.65
C ALA A 71 8.67 0.42 -5.19
N ALA A 72 7.78 1.35 -4.86
CA ALA A 72 7.56 1.81 -3.50
C ALA A 72 7.16 0.66 -2.56
N GLY A 73 6.24 -0.21 -3.00
CA GLY A 73 5.86 -1.42 -2.26
C GLY A 73 7.04 -2.36 -2.03
N GLY A 74 7.87 -2.60 -3.05
CA GLY A 74 9.09 -3.41 -2.94
C GLY A 74 10.09 -2.84 -1.92
N PHE A 75 10.33 -1.52 -1.97
CA PHE A 75 11.20 -0.86 -0.98
C PHE A 75 10.62 -0.93 0.44
N TYR A 76 9.31 -0.79 0.62
CA TYR A 76 8.69 -0.95 1.94
C TYR A 76 8.79 -2.37 2.47
N LEU A 77 8.66 -3.40 1.62
CA LEU A 77 8.86 -4.79 2.03
C LEU A 77 10.31 -5.06 2.42
N LEU A 78 11.28 -4.56 1.63
CA LEU A 78 12.71 -4.66 1.94
C LEU A 78 13.03 -3.96 3.27
N ALA A 79 12.54 -2.74 3.46
CA ALA A 79 12.71 -1.99 4.70
C ALA A 79 12.09 -2.73 5.90
N GLY A 80 10.89 -3.29 5.73
CA GLY A 80 10.22 -4.12 6.74
C GLY A 80 11.03 -5.36 7.12
N CYS A 81 11.56 -6.09 6.12
CA CYS A 81 12.40 -7.26 6.35
C CYS A 81 13.71 -6.92 7.10
N LEU A 82 14.33 -5.77 6.82
CA LEU A 82 15.52 -5.31 7.53
C LEU A 82 15.20 -4.75 8.93
N ALA A 83 14.00 -4.19 9.12
CA ALA A 83 13.58 -3.64 10.39
C ALA A 83 13.35 -4.72 11.47
N VAL A 84 12.87 -5.91 11.09
CA VAL A 84 12.64 -7.03 12.02
C VAL A 84 13.90 -7.44 12.81
N PRO A 85 15.06 -7.73 12.18
CA PRO A 85 16.27 -8.08 12.91
C PRO A 85 16.84 -6.90 13.71
N LEU A 86 16.72 -5.65 13.22
CA LEU A 86 17.12 -4.45 13.96
C LEU A 86 16.28 -4.25 15.23
N ALA A 87 14.96 -4.38 15.12
CA ALA A 87 14.04 -4.32 16.25
C ALA A 87 14.31 -5.45 17.25
N CYS A 88 14.55 -6.68 16.77
CA CYS A 88 14.88 -7.83 17.61
C CYS A 88 16.22 -7.64 18.35
N CYS A 89 17.23 -7.08 17.68
CA CYS A 89 18.51 -6.72 18.31
C CYS A 89 18.33 -5.63 19.37
N SER A 90 17.54 -4.58 19.08
CA SER A 90 17.27 -3.50 20.04
C SER A 90 16.48 -3.98 21.28
N ALA A 91 15.58 -4.96 21.11
CA ALA A 91 14.79 -5.54 22.18
C ALA A 91 15.58 -6.53 23.05
N ARG A 92 16.71 -7.06 22.54
CA ARG A 92 17.61 -7.95 23.27
C ARG A 92 18.75 -7.22 23.97
N CYS A 93 18.93 -5.94 23.69
CA CYS A 93 19.86 -5.03 24.38
C CYS A 93 19.20 -4.17 25.48
N ARG A 94 17.89 -4.33 25.73
CA ARG A 94 17.19 -3.81 26.91
C ARG A 94 16.94 -4.96 27.89
#